data_AF-A0A1M3U036-F1
#
_entry.id   AF-A0A1M3U036-F1
#
_cell.length_a   1.000
_cell.length_b   1.000
_cell.length_c   1.000
_cell.angle_alpha   90.00
_cell.angle_beta   90.00
_cell.angle_gamma   90.00
#
_symmetry.space_group_name_H-M   'P 1'
#
loop_
_entity.id
_entity.type
_entity.pdbx_description
1 polymer ?
#
loop_
_entity_poly.entity_id
_entity_poly.type
_entity_poly.pdbx_seq_one_letter_code
_entity_poly.pdbx_strand_id
1 'polypeptide(L)'
;MRISKALFWPSAENSTNAPYWPKLERLRVLNVPPYNEDGSPLLGLDPPLTPEAARRESLVNPPPKDKFSDRREYIRSADLGILYRAMGTAAQRMPRLQIMGLSLLNYRTGEESNETLEFSRDKSARIAHLRINTQWGYRPGMEVISAWGLEGAVAEEFYHTMDVVLPWYVEAQ
;
A
#
# COMPACT_ATOMS: atom_id res chain seq x y z
N MET A 1 11.11 -11.30 -10.00
CA MET A 1 10.06 -11.71 -9.04
C MET A 1 8.83 -10.86 -9.31
N ARG A 2 7.64 -11.47 -9.45
CA ARG A 2 6.36 -10.76 -9.65
C ARG A 2 5.54 -10.90 -8.37
N ILE A 3 4.74 -9.90 -8.02
CA ILE A 3 3.97 -9.92 -6.78
C ILE A 3 2.52 -10.28 -7.04
N SER A 4 2.03 -11.21 -6.23
CA SER A 4 0.65 -11.68 -6.27
C SER A 4 -0.01 -11.37 -4.93
N LYS A 5 -1.29 -11.02 -4.95
CA LYS A 5 -2.12 -10.98 -3.74
C LYS A 5 -2.13 -12.33 -3.01
N ALA A 6 -1.98 -13.44 -3.73
CA ALA A 6 -1.97 -14.79 -3.17
C ALA A 6 -0.79 -15.03 -2.22
N LEU A 7 0.29 -14.24 -2.35
CA LEU A 7 1.40 -14.26 -1.40
C LEU A 7 0.97 -13.88 0.02
N PHE A 8 0.00 -12.97 0.12
CA PHE A 8 -0.47 -12.43 1.39
C PHE A 8 -1.78 -13.07 1.83
N TRP A 9 -2.65 -13.40 0.87
CA TRP A 9 -3.96 -13.97 1.17
C TRP A 9 -4.40 -14.93 0.05
N PRO A 10 -4.38 -16.26 0.27
CA PRO A 10 -4.85 -17.20 -0.72
C PRO A 10 -6.36 -17.03 -0.90
N SER A 11 -6.81 -16.91 -2.14
CA SER A 11 -8.23 -16.73 -2.44
C SER A 11 -9.03 -18.00 -2.16
N ALA A 12 -10.04 -17.84 -1.30
CA ALA A 12 -11.27 -18.64 -1.14
C ALA A 12 -11.26 -20.03 -0.46
N GLU A 13 -10.12 -20.71 -0.26
CA GLU A 13 -10.17 -22.10 0.29
C GLU A 13 -9.99 -22.23 1.80
N ASN A 14 -9.57 -21.18 2.50
CA ASN A 14 -9.47 -21.22 3.96
C ASN A 14 -10.78 -20.72 4.57
N SER A 15 -11.34 -21.52 5.48
CA SER A 15 -12.52 -21.14 6.25
C SER A 15 -12.34 -19.72 6.78
N THR A 16 -13.38 -18.90 6.64
CA THR A 16 -13.35 -17.46 6.91
C THR A 16 -12.96 -17.11 8.35
N ASN A 17 -12.88 -18.10 9.24
CA ASN A 17 -12.62 -17.95 10.67
C ASN A 17 -11.30 -18.58 11.14
N ALA A 18 -10.51 -19.25 10.28
CA ALA A 18 -9.24 -19.84 10.69
C ALA A 18 -8.11 -18.80 10.74
N PRO A 19 -7.24 -18.83 11.77
CA PRO A 19 -6.00 -18.05 11.78
C PRO A 19 -5.14 -18.36 10.56
N TYR A 20 -4.66 -17.32 9.88
CA TYR A 20 -3.75 -17.45 8.75
C TYR A 20 -2.31 -17.30 9.25
N TRP A 21 -1.42 -18.20 8.84
CA TRP A 21 -0.03 -18.28 9.33
C TRP A 21 0.14 -17.96 10.82
N PRO A 22 -0.48 -18.72 11.74
CA PRO A 22 -0.66 -18.33 13.15
C PRO A 22 0.64 -18.14 13.93
N LYS A 23 1.76 -18.65 13.42
CA LYS A 23 3.09 -18.54 14.03
C LYS A 23 4.00 -17.49 13.39
N LEU A 24 3.62 -16.93 12.24
CA LEU A 24 4.48 -15.98 11.53
C LEU A 24 4.46 -14.63 12.24
N GLU A 25 5.64 -14.12 12.58
CA GLU A 25 5.79 -12.84 13.27
C GLU A 25 6.23 -11.71 12.33
N ARG A 26 6.94 -12.02 11.25
CA ARG A 26 7.54 -11.02 10.36
C ARG A 26 7.37 -11.45 8.91
N LEU A 27 6.79 -10.58 8.10
CA LEU A 27 6.68 -10.74 6.65
C LEU A 27 7.14 -9.46 5.97
N ARG A 28 8.28 -9.49 5.30
CA ARG A 28 8.78 -8.34 4.54
C ARG A 28 9.11 -8.76 3.13
N VAL A 29 8.52 -8.07 2.16
CA VAL A 29 8.83 -8.24 0.75
C VAL A 29 9.48 -6.94 0.29
N LEU A 30 10.77 -7.01 -0.01
CA LEU A 30 11.59 -5.82 -0.26
C LEU A 30 11.95 -5.70 -1.72
N ASN A 31 12.03 -4.46 -2.19
CA ASN A 31 12.61 -4.08 -3.47
C ASN A 31 12.00 -4.89 -4.62
N VAL A 32 10.67 -4.93 -4.63
CA VAL A 32 9.92 -5.68 -5.62
C VAL A 32 9.75 -4.82 -6.87
N PRO A 33 10.09 -5.35 -8.06
CA PRO A 33 9.72 -4.70 -9.30
C PRO A 33 8.20 -4.46 -9.35
N PRO A 34 7.73 -3.25 -9.68
CA PRO A 34 6.30 -2.90 -9.62
C PRO A 34 5.56 -3.44 -10.85
N TYR A 35 5.51 -4.77 -10.97
CA TYR A 35 4.83 -5.50 -12.02
C TYR A 35 3.84 -6.51 -11.45
N ASN A 36 2.68 -6.58 -12.10
CA ASN A 36 1.67 -7.61 -11.91
C ASN A 36 2.19 -9.00 -12.33
N GLU A 37 1.41 -10.04 -12.02
CA GLU A 37 1.72 -11.42 -12.39
C GLU A 37 1.86 -11.65 -13.89
N ASP A 38 1.08 -10.93 -14.70
CA ASP A 38 1.14 -10.96 -16.16
C ASP A 38 2.31 -10.14 -16.74
N GLY A 39 3.03 -9.41 -15.90
CA GLY A 39 4.15 -8.53 -16.28
C GLY A 39 3.73 -7.11 -16.65
N SER A 40 2.43 -6.78 -16.58
CA SER A 40 1.98 -5.39 -16.73
C SER A 40 2.45 -4.53 -15.54
N PRO A 41 2.67 -3.22 -15.71
CA PRO A 41 3.01 -2.34 -14.60
C PRO A 41 1.90 -2.34 -13.53
N LEU A 42 2.29 -2.54 -12.26
CA LEU A 42 1.41 -2.45 -11.10
C LEU A 42 0.86 -1.03 -10.91
N LEU A 43 1.55 -0.05 -11.46
CA LEU A 43 1.25 1.37 -11.36
C LEU A 43 1.34 2.01 -12.76
N GLY A 44 0.51 3.03 -13.00
CA GLY A 44 0.49 3.76 -14.27
C GLY A 44 1.87 4.27 -14.67
N LEU A 45 2.12 4.29 -15.98
CA LEU A 45 3.45 4.49 -16.57
C LEU A 45 4.08 5.86 -16.29
N ASP A 46 3.31 6.84 -15.81
CA ASP A 46 3.81 8.17 -15.47
C ASP A 46 3.28 8.64 -14.09
N PRO A 47 4.16 8.83 -13.09
CA PRO A 47 3.76 9.43 -11.83
C PRO A 47 3.40 10.92 -12.04
N PRO A 48 2.49 11.47 -11.22
CA PRO A 48 2.26 12.90 -11.23
C PRO A 48 3.58 13.62 -10.93
N LEU A 49 3.87 14.66 -11.70
CA LEU A 49 5.04 15.49 -11.45
C LEU A 49 4.98 16.12 -10.06
N THR A 50 6.12 16.23 -9.40
CA THR A 50 6.24 17.05 -8.18
C THR A 50 5.84 18.49 -8.49
N PRO A 51 5.39 19.29 -7.52
CA PRO A 51 5.02 20.69 -7.76
C PRO A 51 6.11 21.49 -8.49
N GLU A 52 7.39 21.24 -8.16
CA GLU A 52 8.55 21.87 -8.78
C GLU A 52 8.78 21.39 -10.22
N ALA A 53 8.64 20.08 -10.48
CA ALA A 53 8.79 19.51 -11.81
C ALA A 53 7.63 19.89 -12.73
N ALA A 54 6.40 19.93 -12.20
CA ALA A 54 5.21 20.41 -12.89
C ALA A 54 5.35 21.89 -13.25
N ARG A 55 5.89 22.71 -12.32
CA ARG A 55 6.18 24.12 -12.60
C ARG A 55 7.25 24.24 -13.69
N ARG A 56 8.35 23.49 -13.62
CA ARG A 56 9.40 23.51 -14.63
C ARG A 56 8.89 23.05 -15.99
N GLU A 57 8.10 21.99 -16.04
CA GLU A 57 7.49 21.49 -17.28
C GLU A 57 6.51 22.51 -17.85
N SER A 58 5.66 23.13 -17.04
CA SER A 58 4.72 24.17 -17.51
C SER A 58 5.42 25.40 -18.11
N LEU A 59 6.68 25.64 -17.75
CA LEU A 59 7.51 26.71 -18.33
C LEU A 59 8.16 26.29 -19.65
N VAL A 60 8.45 25.01 -19.84
CA VAL A 60 9.11 24.45 -21.04
C VAL A 60 8.08 24.07 -22.10
N ASN A 61 6.94 23.50 -21.67
CA ASN A 61 5.83 23.04 -22.47
C ASN A 61 4.53 23.70 -21.94
N PRO A 62 4.28 24.98 -22.24
CA PRO A 62 3.07 25.65 -21.79
C PRO A 62 1.84 24.93 -22.36
N PRO A 63 0.88 24.51 -21.51
CA PRO A 63 -0.26 23.73 -21.98
C PRO A 63 -1.12 24.58 -22.94
N PRO A 64 -1.74 23.97 -23.97
CA PRO A 64 -2.71 24.67 -24.81
C PRO A 64 -3.82 25.27 -23.95
N LYS A 65 -4.31 26.48 -24.28
CA LYS A 65 -5.32 27.22 -23.50
C LYS A 65 -6.59 26.41 -23.16
N ASP A 66 -6.89 25.37 -23.93
CA ASP A 66 -8.08 24.51 -23.76
C ASP A 66 -7.77 23.06 -23.33
N LYS A 67 -6.53 22.76 -22.95
CA LYS A 67 -6.16 21.43 -22.45
C LYS A 67 -5.26 21.57 -21.22
N PHE A 68 -5.78 21.17 -20.08
CA PHE A 68 -4.96 20.62 -18.99
C PHE A 68 -4.35 19.27 -19.47
N SER A 69 -3.51 19.28 -20.51
CA SER A 69 -2.78 18.08 -20.92
C SER A 69 -1.54 17.93 -20.05
N ASP A 70 -1.30 16.68 -19.63
CA ASP A 70 -0.10 16.15 -18.98
C ASP A 70 -0.05 16.16 -17.44
N ARG A 71 -1.23 16.14 -16.77
CA ARG A 71 -1.31 15.87 -15.32
C ARG A 71 -1.82 14.48 -14.93
N ARG A 72 -2.23 13.65 -15.90
CA ARG A 72 -3.40 12.80 -15.67
C ARG A 72 -3.35 11.50 -16.47
N GLU A 73 -2.83 10.45 -15.87
CA GLU A 73 -3.68 9.30 -15.60
C GLU A 73 -3.25 8.80 -14.23
N TYR A 74 -4.02 9.19 -13.20
CA TYR A 74 -3.91 8.66 -11.85
C TYR A 74 -3.58 7.18 -11.94
N ILE A 75 -2.36 6.86 -11.54
CA ILE A 75 -1.82 5.51 -11.46
C ILE A 75 -2.96 4.56 -11.15
N ARG A 76 -3.26 3.65 -12.10
CA ARG A 76 -4.32 2.65 -11.94
C ARG A 76 -3.98 1.84 -10.69
N SER A 77 -4.56 2.28 -9.59
CA SER A 77 -4.27 1.87 -8.22
C SER A 77 -5.04 0.62 -7.83
N ALA A 78 -5.91 0.12 -8.72
CA ALA A 78 -6.78 -1.01 -8.45
C ALA A 78 -5.96 -2.25 -8.05
N ASP A 79 -4.88 -2.55 -8.77
CA ASP A 79 -4.05 -3.72 -8.47
C ASP A 79 -3.23 -3.56 -7.19
N LEU A 80 -2.66 -2.37 -6.96
CA LEU A 80 -1.98 -2.06 -5.70
C LEU A 80 -2.97 -2.05 -4.52
N GLY A 81 -4.20 -1.58 -4.72
CA GLY A 81 -5.29 -1.64 -3.76
C GLY A 81 -5.72 -3.07 -3.46
N ILE A 82 -5.83 -3.92 -4.47
CA ILE A 82 -6.08 -5.36 -4.29
C ILE A 82 -4.97 -5.99 -3.43
N LEU A 83 -3.70 -5.62 -3.68
CA LEU A 83 -2.55 -6.10 -2.92
C LEU A 83 -2.60 -5.64 -1.46
N TYR A 84 -2.75 -4.33 -1.22
CA TYR A 84 -2.81 -3.75 0.12
C TYR A 84 -4.02 -4.23 0.91
N ARG A 85 -5.16 -4.45 0.24
CA ARG A 85 -6.34 -5.06 0.84
C ARG A 85 -6.05 -6.51 1.28
N ALA A 86 -5.37 -7.29 0.44
CA ALA A 86 -4.99 -8.66 0.80
C ALA A 86 -4.03 -8.67 2.00
N MET A 87 -3.05 -7.76 2.02
CA MET A 87 -2.14 -7.56 3.15
C MET A 87 -2.88 -7.23 4.45
N GLY A 88 -3.79 -6.26 4.43
CA GLY A 88 -4.59 -5.88 5.61
C GLY A 88 -5.44 -7.03 6.12
N THR A 89 -6.15 -7.71 5.20
CA THR A 89 -6.96 -8.91 5.53
C THR A 89 -6.10 -9.99 6.19
N ALA A 90 -4.89 -10.20 5.68
CA ALA A 90 -3.95 -11.18 6.23
C ALA A 90 -3.45 -10.75 7.61
N ALA A 91 -3.08 -9.48 7.78
CA ALA A 91 -2.59 -8.94 9.05
C ALA A 91 -3.62 -9.10 10.18
N GLN A 92 -4.90 -8.85 9.89
CA GLN A 92 -6.01 -9.04 10.83
C GLN A 92 -6.15 -10.51 11.28
N ARG A 93 -5.74 -11.47 10.44
CA ARG A 93 -5.86 -12.91 10.71
C ARG A 93 -4.56 -13.61 11.12
N MET A 94 -3.46 -12.87 11.20
CA MET A 94 -2.18 -13.35 11.71
C MET A 94 -1.99 -12.88 13.16
N PRO A 95 -2.39 -13.66 14.18
CA PRO A 95 -2.39 -13.21 15.58
C PRO A 95 -1.00 -12.89 16.13
N ARG A 96 0.05 -13.55 15.61
CA ARG A 96 1.44 -13.33 16.04
C ARG A 96 2.23 -12.37 15.17
N LEU A 97 1.66 -11.88 14.08
CA LEU A 97 2.32 -10.91 13.22
C LEU A 97 2.69 -9.69 14.05
N GLN A 98 3.95 -9.30 14.00
CA GLN A 98 4.51 -8.09 14.59
C GLN A 98 4.88 -7.08 13.52
N ILE A 99 5.32 -7.53 12.35
CA ILE A 99 5.79 -6.65 11.27
C ILE A 99 5.33 -7.21 9.92
N MET A 100 4.68 -6.37 9.12
CA MET A 100 4.43 -6.62 7.71
C MET A 100 4.96 -5.45 6.88
N GLY A 101 5.64 -5.73 5.77
CA GLY A 101 6.21 -4.69 4.93
C GLY A 101 6.24 -5.07 3.45
N LEU A 102 5.98 -4.08 2.61
CA LEU A 102 6.23 -4.11 1.18
C LEU A 102 7.04 -2.87 0.78
N SER A 103 8.13 -3.05 0.03
CA SER A 103 8.78 -1.95 -0.69
C SER A 103 8.90 -2.26 -2.18
N LEU A 104 8.67 -1.25 -3.02
CA LEU A 104 8.78 -1.37 -4.48
C LEU A 104 10.10 -0.75 -4.97
N LEU A 105 10.61 -1.26 -6.09
CA LEU A 105 11.66 -0.57 -6.83
C LEU A 105 11.07 0.53 -7.70
N ASN A 106 11.89 1.53 -8.00
CA ASN A 106 11.58 2.53 -9.00
C ASN A 106 11.52 1.85 -10.37
N TYR A 107 10.36 1.93 -11.03
CA TYR A 107 10.16 1.24 -12.32
C TYR A 107 11.07 1.76 -13.44
N ARG A 108 11.54 3.02 -13.37
CA ARG A 108 12.43 3.61 -14.39
C ARG A 108 13.89 3.28 -14.16
N THR A 109 14.35 3.35 -12.91
CA THR A 109 15.78 3.23 -12.59
C THR A 109 16.16 1.85 -12.06
N GLY A 110 15.19 1.08 -11.56
CA GLY A 110 15.44 -0.19 -10.88
C GLY A 110 16.05 -0.03 -9.48
N GLU A 111 16.18 1.20 -8.98
CA GLU A 111 16.70 1.51 -7.64
C GLU A 111 15.59 1.48 -6.59
N GLU A 112 15.95 1.57 -5.30
CA GLU A 112 14.96 1.66 -4.22
C GLU A 112 14.04 2.87 -4.42
N SER A 113 12.75 2.67 -4.20
CA SER A 113 11.76 3.74 -4.26
C SER A 113 11.23 4.09 -2.86
N ASN A 114 10.61 5.26 -2.76
CA ASN A 114 9.86 5.65 -1.57
C ASN A 114 8.43 5.10 -1.56
N GLU A 115 8.09 4.09 -2.39
CA GLU A 115 6.83 3.36 -2.28
C GLU A 115 6.95 2.23 -1.27
N THR A 116 6.36 2.44 -0.11
CA THR A 116 6.35 1.43 0.95
C THR A 116 4.98 1.32 1.61
N LEU A 117 4.64 0.11 2.03
CA LEU A 117 3.61 -0.14 3.05
C LEU A 117 4.30 -0.79 4.24
N GLU A 118 4.12 -0.22 5.41
CA GLU A 118 4.68 -0.71 6.66
C GLU A 118 3.57 -0.86 7.70
N PHE A 119 3.51 -2.03 8.29
CA PHE A 119 2.65 -2.32 9.43
C PHE A 119 3.51 -2.90 10.55
N SER A 120 3.33 -2.39 11.75
CA SER A 120 3.96 -2.97 12.94
C SER A 120 3.03 -2.99 14.14
N ARG A 121 3.28 -3.91 15.07
CA ARG A 121 2.59 -3.99 16.37
C ARG A 121 3.61 -3.89 17.48
N ASP A 122 3.36 -3.00 18.42
CA ASP A 122 4.05 -2.93 19.69
C ASP A 122 3.17 -3.60 20.76
N LYS A 123 3.61 -4.79 21.21
CA LYS A 123 2.91 -5.55 22.25
C LYS A 123 2.96 -4.84 23.62
N SER A 124 4.04 -4.13 23.92
CA SER A 124 4.22 -3.45 25.20
C SER A 124 3.31 -2.22 25.28
N ALA A 125 3.23 -1.45 24.19
CA ALA A 125 2.35 -0.29 24.11
C ALA A 125 0.89 -0.63 23.73
N ARG A 126 0.63 -1.88 23.30
CA ARG A 126 -0.69 -2.34 22.79
C ARG A 126 -1.22 -1.46 21.64
N ILE A 127 -0.31 -1.11 20.73
CA ILE A 127 -0.63 -0.32 19.55
C ILE A 127 -0.17 -1.05 18.29
N ALA A 128 -0.83 -0.74 17.18
CA ALA A 128 -0.31 -1.00 15.85
C ALA A 128 -0.08 0.32 15.14
N HIS A 129 0.90 0.32 14.23
CA HIS A 129 1.23 1.45 13.37
C HIS A 129 1.08 0.98 11.94
N LEU A 130 0.31 1.71 11.14
CA LEU A 130 0.17 1.49 9.71
C LEU A 130 0.61 2.76 8.99
N ARG A 131 1.52 2.59 8.03
CA ARG A 131 2.02 3.67 7.20
C ARG A 131 2.10 3.24 5.74
N ILE A 132 1.66 4.10 4.85
CA ILE A 132 1.93 4.01 3.41
C ILE A 132 2.74 5.24 3.03
N ASN A 133 3.94 5.01 2.49
CA ASN A 133 4.70 6.06 1.84
C ASN A 133 4.51 5.93 0.33
N THR A 134 4.23 7.05 -0.34
CA THR A 134 4.06 7.07 -1.78
C THR A 134 4.66 8.34 -2.37
N GLN A 135 5.64 8.17 -3.24
CA GLN A 135 6.20 9.22 -4.08
C GLN A 135 5.38 9.41 -5.38
N TRP A 136 4.57 8.42 -5.73
CA TRP A 136 3.78 8.40 -6.96
C TRP A 136 2.31 8.79 -6.75
N GLY A 137 1.94 9.17 -5.52
CA GLY A 137 0.64 9.76 -5.23
C GLY A 137 -0.52 8.75 -5.25
N TYR A 138 -0.23 7.46 -5.01
CA TYR A 138 -1.27 6.46 -4.76
C TYR A 138 -2.19 6.95 -3.65
N ARG A 139 -3.51 6.74 -3.78
CA ARG A 139 -4.48 7.02 -2.71
C ARG A 139 -5.30 5.75 -2.44
N PRO A 140 -5.30 5.22 -1.20
CA PRO A 140 -6.07 4.03 -0.89
C PRO A 140 -7.57 4.32 -0.95
N GLY A 141 -8.32 3.40 -1.55
CA GLY A 141 -9.78 3.37 -1.45
C GLY A 141 -10.23 2.88 -0.07
N MET A 142 -11.51 3.11 0.27
CA MET A 142 -12.07 2.71 1.55
C MET A 142 -11.98 1.19 1.78
N GLU A 143 -12.05 0.39 0.73
CA GLU A 143 -11.89 -1.06 0.80
C GLU A 143 -10.50 -1.51 1.29
N VAL A 144 -9.45 -0.72 1.01
CA VAL A 144 -8.11 -0.96 1.54
C VAL A 144 -8.09 -0.59 3.02
N ILE A 145 -8.59 0.60 3.36
CA ILE A 145 -8.63 1.14 4.72
C ILE A 145 -9.39 0.20 5.67
N SER A 146 -10.59 -0.24 5.29
CA SER A 146 -11.39 -1.18 6.07
C SER A 146 -10.75 -2.56 6.19
N ALA A 147 -9.97 -3.02 5.21
CA ALA A 147 -9.27 -4.30 5.31
C ALA A 147 -8.16 -4.29 6.37
N TRP A 148 -7.63 -3.12 6.71
CA TRP A 148 -6.72 -2.92 7.84
C TRP A 148 -7.45 -2.80 9.18
N GLY A 149 -8.79 -2.88 9.20
CA GLY A 149 -9.61 -2.74 10.42
C GLY A 149 -9.73 -1.29 10.90
N LEU A 150 -9.49 -0.31 10.02
CA LEU A 150 -9.64 1.10 10.35
C LEU A 150 -11.08 1.54 10.12
N GLU A 151 -11.65 2.23 11.12
CA GLU A 151 -13.03 2.73 11.11
C GLU A 151 -13.10 4.14 11.71
N GLY A 152 -14.18 4.87 11.40
CA GLY A 152 -14.46 6.20 11.96
C GLY A 152 -13.33 7.21 11.78
N ALA A 153 -13.02 7.96 12.83
CA ALA A 153 -12.01 9.03 12.81
C ALA A 153 -10.60 8.53 12.44
N VAL A 154 -10.24 7.29 12.82
CA VAL A 154 -8.93 6.70 12.52
C VAL A 154 -8.81 6.40 11.02
N ALA A 155 -9.91 5.97 10.39
CA ALA A 155 -9.97 5.77 8.94
C ALA A 155 -9.86 7.10 8.18
N GLU A 156 -10.54 8.15 8.65
CA GLU A 156 -10.46 9.50 8.08
C GLU A 156 -9.04 10.08 8.21
N GLU A 157 -8.42 9.95 9.38
CA GLU A 157 -7.03 10.36 9.61
C GLU A 157 -6.10 9.66 8.61
N PHE A 158 -6.16 8.33 8.54
CA PHE A 158 -5.31 7.55 7.63
C PHE A 158 -5.54 7.90 6.16
N TYR A 159 -6.78 8.18 5.75
CA TYR A 159 -7.08 8.63 4.38
C TYR A 159 -6.32 9.91 4.02
N HIS A 160 -6.18 10.84 4.97
CA HIS A 160 -5.48 12.11 4.77
C HIS A 160 -3.97 12.02 4.94
N THR A 161 -3.49 11.30 5.96
CA THR A 161 -2.08 11.29 6.37
C THR A 161 -1.28 10.11 5.82
N MET A 162 -1.96 8.99 5.49
CA MET A 162 -1.34 7.68 5.20
C MET A 162 -0.47 7.13 6.33
N ASP A 163 -0.69 7.61 7.55
CA ASP A 163 0.11 7.26 8.72
C ASP A 163 -0.80 7.33 9.94
N VAL A 164 -1.01 6.20 10.62
CA VAL A 164 -1.89 6.14 11.78
C VAL A 164 -1.42 5.12 12.81
N VAL A 165 -1.58 5.50 14.08
CA VAL A 165 -1.42 4.61 15.22
C VAL A 165 -2.80 4.23 15.74
N LEU A 166 -3.05 2.93 15.89
CA LEU A 166 -4.33 2.40 16.36
C LEU A 166 -4.13 1.48 17.56
N PRO A 167 -5.10 1.39 18.49
CA PRO A 167 -5.09 0.38 19.52
C PRO A 167 -5.03 -1.03 18.92
N TRP A 168 -4.22 -1.90 19.50
CA TRP A 168 -4.13 -3.30 19.11
C TRP A 168 -4.33 -4.20 20.33
N TYR A 169 -5.45 -4.91 20.35
CA TYR A 169 -5.79 -5.84 21.41
C TYR A 169 -5.48 -7.26 20.96
N VAL A 170 -4.57 -7.93 21.65
CA VAL A 170 -4.40 -9.38 21.55
C VAL A 170 -5.29 -9.98 22.64
N GLU A 171 -6.25 -10.82 22.26
CA GLU A 171 -6.94 -11.65 23.25
C GLU A 171 -5.91 -12.51 23.99
N ALA A 172 -5.98 -12.54 25.31
CA ALA A 172 -5.13 -13.39 26.12
C ALA A 172 -5.48 -14.86 25.79
N GLN A 173 -4.50 -15.59 25.25
CA GLN A 173 -4.55 -17.06 25.16
C GLN A 173 -4.26 -17.67 26.52
#